data_AF-A0A924MTJ2-F1
#
_entry.id   AF-A0A924MTJ2-F1
#
_cell.length_a   1.000
_cell.length_b   1.000
_cell.length_c   1.000
_cell.angle_alpha   90.00
_cell.angle_beta   90.00
_cell.angle_gamma   90.00
#
_symmetry.space_group_name_H-M   'P 1'
#
loop_
_entity.id
_entity.type
_entity.pdbx_description
1 polymer ?
#
loop_
_entity_poly.entity_id
_entity_poly.type
_entity_poly.pdbx_seq_one_letter_code
_entity_poly.pdbx_strand_id
1 'polypeptide(L)'
;MRLRGGGLIALALCGAIVLAAPGRDEARAAPPADAAPAASAAARDPVTMWVRYPSARVVLDPAATLGRQMFFDKALSASGRQSCASCHDPAHAYGPPNGAALQPGGPALERLSTRSVPSLRYLRVTPQFSRPLAQP
;
A
#
# COMPACT_ATOMS: atom_id res chain seq x y z
N MET A 1 -43.80 -18.69 43.95
CA MET A 1 -44.43 -19.88 43.35
C MET A 1 -43.35 -20.62 42.57
N ARG A 2 -43.06 -21.88 42.95
CA ARG A 2 -41.99 -22.73 42.40
C ARG A 2 -42.46 -23.42 41.12
N LEU A 3 -41.55 -23.61 40.16
CA LEU A 3 -41.39 -24.73 39.19
C LEU A 3 -40.02 -24.46 38.53
N ARG A 4 -38.89 -25.15 38.71
CA ARG A 4 -38.51 -26.58 38.78
C ARG A 4 -38.93 -27.42 37.56
N GLY A 5 -37.92 -27.89 36.83
CA GLY A 5 -37.97 -28.95 35.81
C GLY A 5 -37.57 -28.43 34.43
N GLY A 6 -36.64 -29.02 33.67
CA GLY A 6 -35.86 -30.23 33.81
C GLY A 6 -34.75 -30.20 32.75
N GLY A 7 -33.61 -30.80 33.05
CA GLY A 7 -32.48 -30.87 32.14
C GLY A 7 -32.58 -32.01 31.13
N LEU A 8 -31.72 -31.89 30.11
CA LEU A 8 -31.11 -32.95 29.29
C LEU A 8 -32.10 -33.76 28.45
N ILE A 9 -31.98 -33.80 27.13
CA ILE A 9 -31.07 -34.73 26.44
C ILE A 9 -30.79 -34.17 25.04
N ALA A 10 -29.50 -34.03 24.75
CA ALA A 10 -29.00 -33.86 23.39
C ALA A 10 -29.28 -35.15 22.60
N LEU A 11 -30.06 -35.04 21.52
CA LEU A 11 -30.03 -36.02 20.45
C LEU A 11 -29.30 -35.38 19.27
N ALA A 12 -28.00 -35.67 19.20
CA ALA A 12 -27.16 -35.38 18.06
C ALA A 12 -27.69 -36.16 16.85
N LEU A 13 -28.39 -35.48 15.94
CA LEU A 13 -28.49 -35.97 14.57
C LEU A 13 -27.20 -35.62 13.83
N CYS A 14 -26.25 -36.56 13.84
CA CYS A 14 -25.18 -36.64 12.86
C CYS A 14 -25.77 -36.88 11.46
N GLY A 15 -26.29 -35.81 10.84
CA GLY A 15 -26.58 -35.78 9.42
C GLY A 15 -25.30 -35.47 8.65
N ALA A 16 -24.50 -36.49 8.35
CA ALA A 16 -23.39 -36.37 7.41
C ALA A 16 -23.94 -36.28 5.97
N ILE A 17 -24.41 -35.08 5.59
CA ILE A 17 -24.67 -34.76 4.19
C ILE A 17 -23.32 -34.34 3.59
N VAL A 18 -22.61 -35.32 3.04
CA VAL A 18 -21.46 -35.08 2.17
C VAL A 18 -22.02 -34.61 0.82
N LEU A 19 -22.19 -33.30 0.66
CA LEU A 19 -22.27 -32.71 -0.67
C LEU A 19 -20.87 -32.83 -1.30
N ALA A 20 -20.72 -33.79 -2.20
CA ALA A 20 -19.56 -33.91 -3.07
C ALA A 20 -19.50 -32.69 -3.99
N ALA A 21 -18.77 -31.65 -3.56
CA ALA A 21 -18.32 -30.59 -4.46
C ALA A 21 -17.34 -31.20 -5.47
N PRO A 22 -17.50 -30.99 -6.79
CA PRO A 22 -16.41 -31.24 -7.72
C PRO A 22 -15.36 -30.15 -7.50
N GLY A 23 -14.49 -30.38 -6.51
CA GLY A 23 -13.24 -29.67 -6.34
C GLY A 23 -12.34 -29.98 -7.53
N ARG A 24 -12.30 -29.04 -8.46
CA ARG A 24 -11.07 -28.64 -9.13
C ARG A 24 -11.12 -27.13 -9.24
N ASP A 25 -10.78 -26.51 -8.12
CA ASP A 25 -10.07 -25.24 -8.15
C ASP A 25 -8.86 -25.47 -9.05
N GLU A 26 -9.00 -25.19 -10.35
CA GLU A 26 -7.86 -24.67 -11.09
C GLU A 26 -7.57 -23.31 -10.45
N ALA A 27 -6.87 -23.36 -9.30
CA ALA A 27 -5.92 -22.33 -8.97
C ALA A 27 -5.03 -22.24 -10.21
N ARG A 28 -5.36 -21.31 -11.11
CA ARG A 28 -4.46 -20.86 -12.14
C ARG A 28 -3.20 -20.52 -11.38
N ALA A 29 -2.21 -21.42 -11.44
CA ALA A 29 -0.94 -21.20 -10.79
C ALA A 29 -0.52 -19.79 -11.17
N ALA A 30 -0.40 -18.91 -10.17
CA ALA A 30 0.15 -17.60 -10.40
C ALA A 30 1.48 -17.85 -11.12
N PRO A 31 1.72 -17.22 -12.29
CA PRO A 31 2.97 -17.43 -12.99
C PRO A 31 4.12 -17.17 -12.01
N PRO A 32 5.22 -17.94 -12.07
CA PRO A 32 6.36 -17.66 -11.22
C PRO A 32 6.70 -16.17 -11.36
N ALA A 33 6.91 -15.49 -10.23
CA ALA A 33 7.19 -14.05 -10.19
C ALA A 33 8.41 -13.64 -11.05
N ASP A 34 9.16 -14.63 -11.54
CA ASP A 34 10.40 -14.52 -12.29
C ASP A 34 10.26 -14.82 -13.79
N ALA A 35 9.06 -15.17 -14.29
CA ALA A 35 8.83 -15.23 -15.74
C ALA A 35 8.66 -13.81 -16.30
N ALA A 36 9.80 -13.16 -16.60
CA ALA A 36 9.80 -11.94 -17.40
C ALA A 36 9.19 -12.26 -18.78
N PRO A 37 8.18 -11.51 -19.26
CA PRO A 37 7.82 -11.61 -20.68
C PRO A 37 9.06 -11.21 -21.48
N ALA A 38 9.42 -12.03 -22.47
CA ALA A 38 10.45 -11.69 -23.44
C ALA A 38 10.15 -10.29 -23.96
N ALA A 39 11.11 -9.36 -23.79
CA ALA A 39 10.97 -8.01 -24.27
C ALA A 39 10.73 -8.05 -25.78
N SER A 40 9.49 -7.87 -26.20
CA SER A 40 9.21 -7.51 -27.59
C SER A 40 10.02 -6.25 -27.87
N ALA A 41 10.78 -6.25 -28.95
CA ALA A 41 11.41 -5.05 -29.49
C ALA A 41 10.30 -4.07 -29.90
N ALA A 42 9.72 -3.39 -28.91
CA ALA A 42 8.72 -2.37 -29.14
C ALA A 42 9.38 -1.24 -29.93
N ALA A 43 8.77 -0.92 -31.08
CA ALA A 43 9.14 0.22 -31.90
C ALA A 43 9.36 1.45 -31.02
N ARG A 44 10.45 2.18 -31.26
CA ARG A 44 10.81 3.36 -30.47
C ARG A 44 9.70 4.40 -30.57
N ASP A 45 8.99 4.58 -29.47
CA ASP A 45 8.02 5.65 -29.30
C ASP A 45 8.78 7.00 -29.37
N PRO A 46 8.41 7.94 -30.27
CA PRO A 46 9.08 9.24 -30.38
C PRO A 46 9.08 10.02 -29.04
N VAL A 47 8.18 9.70 -28.11
CA VAL A 47 8.11 10.32 -26.78
C VAL A 47 9.25 9.87 -25.86
N THR A 48 9.89 8.71 -26.10
CA THR A 48 11.01 8.22 -25.25
C THR A 48 12.33 8.97 -25.48
N MET A 49 12.41 9.83 -26.50
CA MET A 49 13.62 10.61 -26.81
C MET A 49 13.84 11.78 -25.83
N TRP A 50 12.77 12.31 -25.24
CA TRP A 50 12.82 13.48 -24.35
C TRP A 50 12.72 13.13 -22.86
N VAL A 51 12.30 11.90 -22.53
CA VAL A 51 12.16 11.44 -21.15
C VAL A 51 12.78 10.05 -21.02
N ARG A 52 13.92 9.98 -20.32
CA ARG A 52 14.54 8.70 -19.97
C ARG A 52 13.78 8.07 -18.81
N TYR A 53 12.74 7.31 -19.12
CA TYR A 53 12.15 6.42 -18.13
C TYR A 53 13.16 5.31 -17.81
N PRO A 54 13.40 4.97 -16.52
CA PRO A 54 14.18 3.80 -16.19
C PRO A 54 13.49 2.57 -16.80
N SER A 55 14.14 1.95 -17.77
CA SER A 55 13.58 0.83 -18.55
C SER A 55 13.66 -0.52 -17.84
N ALA A 56 14.26 -0.57 -16.65
CA ALA A 56 14.39 -1.77 -15.85
C ALA A 56 13.47 -1.72 -14.63
N ARG A 57 12.88 -2.87 -14.27
CA ARG A 57 12.33 -3.05 -12.91
C ARG A 57 13.47 -2.77 -11.93
N VAL A 58 13.27 -1.77 -11.07
CA VAL A 58 14.23 -1.43 -10.02
C VAL A 58 14.15 -2.52 -8.95
N VAL A 59 15.18 -3.37 -8.87
CA VAL A 59 15.39 -4.21 -7.69
C VAL A 59 15.75 -3.27 -6.54
N LEU A 60 14.94 -3.28 -5.50
CA LEU A 60 15.22 -2.48 -4.31
C LEU A 60 16.35 -3.13 -3.52
N ASP A 61 17.33 -2.33 -3.11
CA ASP A 61 18.28 -2.77 -2.11
C ASP A 61 17.57 -3.02 -0.75
N PRO A 62 18.23 -3.68 0.23
CA PRO A 62 17.61 -3.98 1.51
C PRO A 62 17.11 -2.75 2.26
N ALA A 63 17.83 -1.62 2.19
CA ALA A 63 17.42 -0.38 2.87
C ALA A 63 16.18 0.23 2.20
N ALA A 64 16.12 0.23 0.87
CA ALA A 64 14.96 0.68 0.12
C ALA A 64 13.74 -0.23 0.32
N THR A 65 13.96 -1.54 0.52
CA THR A 65 12.91 -2.51 0.85
C THR A 65 12.32 -2.23 2.22
N LEU A 66 13.16 -2.05 3.24
CA LEU A 66 12.73 -1.65 4.58
C LEU A 66 11.99 -0.30 4.56
N GLY A 67 12.55 0.68 3.85
CA GLY A 67 11.92 1.99 3.68
C GLY A 67 10.53 1.90 3.06
N ARG A 68 10.34 1.03 2.07
CA ARG A 68 9.00 0.75 1.51
C ARG A 68 8.07 0.17 2.57
N GLN A 69 8.52 -0.78 3.38
CA GLN A 69 7.68 -1.36 4.44
C GLN A 69 7.24 -0.28 5.45
N MET A 70 8.18 0.52 5.95
CA MET A 70 7.90 1.63 6.87
C MET A 70 6.93 2.65 6.26
N PHE A 71 7.02 2.94 4.96
CA PHE A 71 6.14 3.88 4.27
C PHE A 71 4.65 3.51 4.37
N PHE A 72 4.34 2.21 4.41
CA PHE A 72 2.98 1.70 4.51
C PHE A 72 2.58 1.29 5.94
N ASP A 73 3.51 1.27 6.89
CA ASP A 73 3.27 0.82 8.25
C ASP A 73 2.53 1.88 9.09
N LYS A 74 1.35 1.50 9.61
CA LYS A 74 0.53 2.38 10.46
C LYS A 74 0.99 2.41 11.91
N ALA A 75 1.73 1.40 12.37
CA ALA A 75 2.24 1.31 13.73
C ALA A 75 3.22 2.44 14.05
N LEU A 76 3.81 3.07 13.02
CA LEU A 76 4.68 4.24 13.15
C LEU A 76 3.93 5.54 13.46
N SER A 77 2.59 5.55 13.45
CA SER A 77 1.80 6.70 13.88
C SER A 77 1.35 6.57 15.32
N ALA A 78 1.29 7.70 16.04
CA ALA A 78 0.77 7.74 17.41
C ALA A 78 -0.71 7.29 17.52
N SER A 79 -1.47 7.35 16.41
CA SER A 79 -2.84 6.85 16.36
C SER A 79 -2.96 5.38 15.99
N GLY A 80 -1.90 4.76 15.46
CA GLY A 80 -1.96 3.42 14.85
C GLY A 80 -2.84 3.35 13.60
N ARG A 81 -3.31 4.48 13.07
CA ARG A 81 -4.34 4.54 12.01
C ARG A 81 -3.82 5.10 10.68
N GLN A 82 -2.67 5.76 10.69
CA GLN A 82 -2.09 6.40 9.51
C GLN A 82 -0.66 5.91 9.26
N SER A 83 -0.26 5.85 8.00
CA SER A 83 1.13 5.66 7.57
C SER A 83 1.54 6.82 6.67
N CYS A 84 2.78 6.85 6.16
CA CYS A 84 3.18 7.85 5.18
C CYS A 84 2.25 7.83 3.95
N ALA A 85 1.84 6.64 3.52
CA ALA A 85 0.94 6.42 2.39
C ALA A 85 -0.49 6.96 2.60
N SER A 86 -0.92 7.23 3.85
CA SER A 86 -2.25 7.81 4.11
C SER A 86 -2.39 9.22 3.53
N CYS A 87 -1.29 9.98 3.48
CA CYS A 87 -1.25 11.32 2.91
C CYS A 87 -0.47 11.38 1.57
N HIS A 88 0.37 10.39 1.29
CA HIS A 88 1.19 10.29 0.08
C HIS A 88 0.88 9.01 -0.71
N ASP A 89 -0.28 8.95 -1.33
CA ASP A 89 -0.80 7.75 -1.98
C ASP A 89 -0.11 7.50 -3.33
N PRO A 90 0.52 6.33 -3.57
CA PRO A 90 1.09 5.96 -4.86
C PRO A 90 0.15 6.13 -6.06
N ALA A 91 -1.16 5.90 -5.88
CA ALA A 91 -2.17 6.06 -6.94
C ALA A 91 -2.42 7.52 -7.31
N HIS A 92 -2.12 8.44 -6.39
CA HIS A 92 -2.29 9.90 -6.55
C HIS A 92 -0.94 10.61 -6.69
N ALA A 93 -0.01 9.97 -7.42
CA ALA A 93 1.34 10.48 -7.61
C ALA A 93 2.08 10.78 -6.29
N TYR A 94 1.84 9.98 -5.24
CA TYR A 94 2.35 10.22 -3.89
C TYR A 94 1.92 11.56 -3.27
N GLY A 95 0.76 12.09 -3.67
CA GLY A 95 0.06 13.20 -3.04
C GLY A 95 -1.19 12.75 -2.26
N PRO A 96 -1.96 13.70 -1.69
CA PRO A 96 -3.13 13.39 -0.88
C PRO A 96 -4.30 12.83 -1.72
N PRO A 97 -4.94 11.73 -1.29
CA PRO A 97 -5.99 11.06 -2.08
C PRO A 97 -7.41 11.61 -1.88
N ASN A 98 -7.62 12.51 -0.91
CA ASN A 98 -8.96 12.88 -0.40
C ASN A 98 -9.41 14.31 -0.75
N GLY A 99 -8.67 15.03 -1.59
CA GLY A 99 -8.98 16.42 -1.97
C GLY A 99 -8.97 17.44 -0.81
N ALA A 100 -8.61 17.02 0.41
CA ALA A 100 -8.56 17.91 1.56
C ALA A 100 -7.34 18.83 1.49
N ALA A 101 -7.57 20.13 1.73
CA ALA A 101 -6.50 21.13 1.74
C ALA A 101 -5.46 20.85 2.84
N LEU A 102 -5.90 20.32 3.98
CA LEU A 102 -5.08 20.00 5.15
C LEU A 102 -5.40 18.58 5.62
N GLN A 103 -4.38 17.82 6.01
CA GLN A 103 -4.57 16.42 6.42
C GLN A 103 -4.72 16.31 7.94
N PRO A 104 -5.63 15.45 8.44
CA PRO A 104 -5.77 15.19 9.87
C PRO A 104 -4.61 14.36 10.44
N GLY A 105 -4.35 14.50 11.73
CA GLY A 105 -3.23 13.88 12.41
C GLY A 105 -3.36 13.88 13.93
N GLY A 106 -2.29 13.43 14.59
CA GLY A 106 -2.28 13.20 16.04
C GLY A 106 -2.97 11.90 16.47
N PRO A 107 -2.96 11.57 17.77
CA PRO A 107 -3.50 10.31 18.28
C PRO A 107 -4.98 10.09 17.97
N ALA A 108 -5.79 11.16 17.98
CA ALA A 108 -7.23 11.12 17.71
C ALA A 108 -7.62 11.50 16.27
N LEU A 109 -6.68 11.91 15.41
CA LEU A 109 -6.94 12.44 14.05
C LEU A 109 -7.68 13.79 13.99
N GLU A 110 -7.61 14.61 15.04
CA GLU A 110 -8.29 15.91 15.10
C GLU A 110 -7.35 17.09 14.81
N ARG A 111 -6.04 16.84 14.71
CA ARG A 111 -5.05 17.89 14.48
C ARG A 111 -4.78 18.05 12.99
N LEU A 112 -5.19 19.16 12.40
CA LEU A 112 -4.93 19.45 10.99
C LEU A 112 -3.47 19.87 10.75
N SER A 113 -2.94 19.52 9.58
CA SER A 113 -1.68 20.08 9.09
C SER A 113 -1.78 21.59 8.89
N THR A 114 -0.65 22.30 8.92
CA THR A 114 -0.62 23.77 8.69
C THR A 114 -0.37 24.13 7.23
N ARG A 115 -0.10 23.14 6.38
CA ARG A 115 0.12 23.28 4.94
C ARG A 115 -0.45 22.08 4.19
N SER A 116 -0.68 22.27 2.90
CA SER A 116 -1.05 21.19 1.98
C SER A 116 0.09 20.21 1.81
N VAL A 117 -0.27 18.95 1.54
CA VAL A 117 0.68 17.85 1.35
C VAL A 117 1.17 17.82 -0.09
N PRO A 118 2.48 17.98 -0.34
CA PRO A 118 3.03 17.91 -1.69
C PRO A 118 3.14 16.46 -2.18
N SER A 119 3.31 16.27 -3.48
CA SER A 119 3.74 14.98 -4.04
C SER A 119 5.17 14.65 -3.61
N LEU A 120 5.46 13.38 -3.34
CA LEU A 120 6.83 12.90 -3.10
C LEU A 120 7.61 12.57 -4.38
N ARG A 121 7.00 12.66 -5.55
CA ARG A 121 7.72 12.40 -6.80
C ARG A 121 8.82 13.44 -6.98
N TYR A 122 9.95 13.01 -7.53
CA TYR A 122 11.13 13.84 -7.81
C TYR A 122 11.83 14.45 -6.58
N LEU A 123 11.43 14.13 -5.34
CA LEU A 123 12.15 14.60 -4.14
C LEU A 123 13.63 14.21 -4.12
N ARG A 124 14.00 13.09 -4.77
CA ARG A 124 15.39 12.64 -4.90
C ARG A 124 16.29 13.69 -5.57
N VAL A 125 15.75 14.52 -6.46
CA VAL A 125 16.51 15.53 -7.20
C VAL A 125 16.36 16.94 -6.61
N THR A 126 15.61 17.09 -5.51
CA THR A 126 15.56 18.35 -4.78
C THR A 126 16.93 18.59 -4.13
N PRO A 127 17.63 19.68 -4.47
CA PRO A 127 18.92 19.97 -3.88
C PRO A 127 18.75 20.22 -2.37
N GLN A 128 19.79 19.90 -1.61
CA GLN A 128 19.81 20.28 -0.20
C GLN A 128 19.82 21.80 -0.08
N PHE A 129 19.15 22.33 0.94
CA PHE A 129 19.22 23.74 1.23
C PHE A 129 20.66 24.14 1.55
N SER A 130 21.23 25.01 0.73
CA SER A 130 22.46 25.73 1.03
C SER A 130 22.13 27.21 1.09
N ARG A 131 22.65 27.91 2.10
CA ARG A 131 22.67 29.37 2.04
C ARG A 131 23.65 29.73 0.92
N PRO A 132 23.30 30.63 -0.01
CA PRO A 132 24.33 31.26 -0.81
C PRO A 132 25.34 31.86 0.17
N LEU A 133 26.61 31.42 0.11
CA LEU A 133 27.69 32.27 0.60
C LEU A 133 27.47 33.62 -0.08
N ALA A 134 27.42 34.70 0.69
CA ALA A 134 27.23 36.04 0.15
C ALA A 134 28.11 36.17 -1.10
N GLN A 135 27.48 36.23 -2.27
CA GLN A 135 28.19 36.52 -3.50
C GLN A 135 28.73 37.95 -3.31
N PRO A 136 30.05 38.17 -3.40
CA PRO A 136 30.65 39.48 -3.18
C PRO A 136 30.12 40.51 -4.18
#